data_AF-A0A353C9M7-F1
#
_entry.id   AF-A0A353C9M7-F1
#
_cell.length_a   1.000
_cell.length_b   1.000
_cell.length_c   1.000
_cell.angle_alpha   90.00
_cell.angle_beta   90.00
_cell.angle_gamma   90.00
#
_symmetry.space_group_name_H-M   'P 1'
#
loop_
_entity.id
_entity.type
_entity.pdbx_description
1 polymer ?
#
loop_
_entity_poly.entity_id
_entity_poly.type
_entity_poly.pdbx_seq_one_letter_code
_entity_poly.pdbx_strand_id
1 'polypeptide(L)'
;MIFGKLFRRIASVVVVCAALLIGFYLSLIISSDGLLPVEREATEAAIAHLEERGFSEDVVLLKHLARFRRNDNWLNASVEKENAYAATNFPFGIVTLYPDFFEYPSDNVERAAILLHESKHLWGEDEKAAYEYVWKNRKKLGWTREKYSGSLVWQNVRKQTREYAPILFVCDFNPGDDCTEQ
;
A
#
# COMPACT_ATOMS: atom_id res chain seq x y z
N MET A 1 44.07 -7.53 22.25
CA MET A 1 43.03 -7.41 23.31
C MET A 1 41.96 -6.35 23.02
N ILE A 2 42.27 -5.23 22.32
CA ILE A 2 41.29 -4.16 21.97
C ILE A 2 40.25 -4.65 20.94
N PHE A 3 40.69 -5.38 19.90
CA PHE A 3 39.82 -5.91 18.84
C PHE A 3 38.69 -6.82 19.35
N GLY A 4 38.98 -7.72 20.30
CA GLY A 4 37.97 -8.61 20.88
C GLY A 4 36.91 -7.89 21.72
N LYS A 5 37.29 -6.79 22.41
CA LYS A 5 36.33 -5.96 23.15
C LYS A 5 35.44 -5.14 22.22
N LEU A 6 36.00 -4.61 21.13
CA LEU A 6 35.24 -3.90 20.11
C LEU A 6 34.26 -4.83 19.38
N PHE A 7 34.71 -6.01 18.96
CA PHE A 7 33.85 -7.02 18.33
C PHE A 7 32.68 -7.43 19.23
N ARG A 8 32.94 -7.71 20.51
CA ARG A 8 31.89 -8.05 21.47
C ARG A 8 30.85 -6.93 21.61
N ARG A 9 31.29 -5.66 21.60
CA ARG A 9 30.38 -4.51 21.66
C ARG A 9 29.52 -4.39 20.41
N ILE A 10 30.12 -4.48 19.23
CA ILE A 10 29.39 -4.45 17.95
C ILE A 10 28.37 -5.59 17.90
N ALA A 11 28.78 -6.82 18.23
CA ALA A 11 27.90 -7.98 18.27
C ALA A 11 26.74 -7.77 19.26
N SER A 12 27.01 -7.19 20.44
CA SER A 12 25.96 -6.89 21.43
C SER A 12 24.96 -5.87 20.90
N VAL A 13 25.44 -4.81 20.24
CA VAL A 13 24.56 -3.80 19.62
C VAL A 13 23.70 -4.41 18.53
N VAL A 14 24.28 -5.22 17.64
CA VAL A 14 23.54 -5.91 16.57
C VAL A 14 22.46 -6.82 17.15
N VAL A 15 22.78 -7.61 18.19
CA VAL A 15 21.82 -8.51 18.84
C VAL A 15 20.67 -7.73 19.48
N VAL A 16 20.97 -6.64 20.19
CA VAL A 16 19.93 -5.79 20.81
C VAL A 16 19.05 -5.15 19.74
N CYS A 17 19.62 -4.58 18.68
CA CYS A 17 18.86 -4.02 17.58
C CYS A 17 17.97 -5.06 16.89
N ALA A 18 18.50 -6.26 16.61
CA ALA A 18 17.73 -7.35 16.01
C ALA A 18 16.58 -7.80 16.92
N ALA A 19 16.83 -7.96 18.22
CA ALA A 19 15.80 -8.33 19.19
C ALA A 19 14.69 -7.28 19.28
N LEU A 20 15.03 -5.99 19.24
CA LEU A 20 14.05 -4.90 19.23
C LEU A 20 13.20 -4.90 17.95
N LEU A 21 13.83 -5.05 16.78
CA LEU A 21 13.11 -5.09 15.50
C LEU A 21 12.17 -6.30 15.41
N ILE A 22 12.64 -7.48 15.82
CA ILE A 22 11.83 -8.71 15.87
C ILE A 22 10.69 -8.54 16.86
N GLY A 23 10.97 -8.04 18.07
CA GLY A 23 9.96 -7.81 19.10
C GLY A 23 8.87 -6.83 18.63
N PHE A 24 9.27 -5.75 17.97
CA PHE A 24 8.34 -4.78 17.42
C PHE A 24 7.49 -5.39 16.30
N TYR A 25 8.10 -6.09 15.34
CA TYR A 25 7.38 -6.80 14.28
C TYR A 25 6.34 -7.78 14.85
N LEU A 26 6.75 -8.61 15.82
CA LEU A 26 5.84 -9.57 16.46
C LEU A 26 4.70 -8.85 17.20
N SER A 27 4.97 -7.70 17.82
CA SER A 27 3.91 -6.91 18.49
C SER A 27 2.82 -6.45 17.52
N LEU A 28 3.19 -6.08 16.29
CA LEU A 28 2.23 -5.67 15.25
C LEU A 28 1.42 -6.87 14.74
N ILE A 29 2.07 -8.02 14.53
CA ILE A 29 1.39 -9.24 14.05
C ILE A 29 0.43 -9.80 15.11
N ILE A 30 0.84 -9.86 16.37
CA ILE A 30 0.05 -10.45 17.46
C ILE A 30 -1.17 -9.60 17.80
N SER A 31 -1.09 -8.28 17.60
CA SER A 31 -2.19 -7.35 17.92
C SER A 31 -3.21 -7.17 16.80
N SER A 32 -3.11 -7.93 15.71
CA SER A 32 -4.05 -7.91 14.58
C SER A 32 -4.41 -9.34 14.19
N ASP A 33 -5.39 -9.50 13.29
CA ASP A 33 -5.87 -10.77 12.76
C ASP A 33 -5.45 -10.96 11.30
N GLY A 34 -5.26 -12.23 10.90
CA GLY A 34 -5.03 -12.56 9.50
C GLY A 34 -6.30 -12.45 8.67
N LEU A 35 -6.15 -12.32 7.34
CA LEU A 35 -7.29 -12.36 6.43
C LEU A 35 -8.07 -13.67 6.55
N LEU A 36 -9.39 -13.56 6.44
CA LEU A 36 -10.30 -14.69 6.22
C LEU A 36 -10.02 -15.34 4.85
N PRO A 37 -10.45 -16.60 4.62
CA PRO A 37 -10.23 -17.27 3.34
C PRO A 37 -10.78 -16.49 2.14
N VAL A 38 -11.99 -15.94 2.24
CA VAL A 38 -12.62 -15.16 1.16
C VAL A 38 -11.93 -13.80 0.92
N GLU A 39 -11.49 -13.14 2.00
CA GLU A 39 -10.71 -11.91 1.92
C GLU A 39 -9.37 -12.19 1.22
N ARG A 40 -8.71 -13.29 1.58
CA ARG A 40 -7.46 -13.72 0.96
C ARG A 40 -7.63 -14.01 -0.53
N GLU A 41 -8.67 -14.73 -0.91
CA GLU A 41 -8.95 -15.03 -2.32
C GLU A 41 -9.15 -13.73 -3.13
N ALA A 42 -9.92 -12.77 -2.59
CA ALA A 42 -10.13 -11.47 -3.23
C ALA A 42 -8.82 -10.67 -3.36
N THR A 43 -7.97 -10.67 -2.32
CA THR A 43 -6.65 -10.04 -2.35
C THR A 43 -5.73 -10.70 -3.39
N GLU A 44 -5.67 -12.04 -3.41
CA GLU A 44 -4.86 -12.79 -4.37
C GLU A 44 -5.32 -12.56 -5.82
N ALA A 45 -6.63 -12.48 -6.05
CA ALA A 45 -7.18 -12.18 -7.38
C ALA A 45 -6.83 -10.75 -7.85
N ALA A 46 -6.80 -9.77 -6.94
CA ALA A 46 -6.36 -8.41 -7.25
C ALA A 46 -4.85 -8.36 -7.55
N ILE A 47 -4.02 -9.10 -6.80
CA ILE A 47 -2.58 -9.23 -7.06
C ILE A 47 -2.34 -9.92 -8.42
N ALA A 48 -3.11 -10.96 -8.76
CA ALA A 48 -3.03 -11.61 -10.05
C ALA A 48 -3.34 -10.64 -11.20
N HIS A 49 -4.34 -9.77 -11.05
CA HIS A 49 -4.63 -8.72 -12.02
C HIS A 49 -3.44 -7.76 -12.21
N LEU A 50 -2.73 -7.38 -11.14
CA LEU A 50 -1.49 -6.59 -11.25
C LEU A 50 -0.40 -7.32 -12.04
N GLU A 51 -0.26 -8.62 -11.82
CA GLU A 51 0.71 -9.47 -12.52
C GLU A 51 0.41 -9.54 -14.02
N GLU A 52 -0.85 -9.80 -14.38
CA GLU A 52 -1.32 -9.83 -15.77
C GLU A 52 -1.11 -8.49 -16.49
N ARG A 53 -1.21 -7.37 -15.77
CA ARG A 53 -0.96 -6.03 -16.32
C ARG A 53 0.53 -5.65 -16.32
N GLY A 54 1.43 -6.52 -15.86
CA GLY A 54 2.88 -6.33 -15.94
C GLY A 54 3.43 -5.40 -14.86
N PHE A 55 2.91 -5.46 -13.63
CA PHE A 55 3.45 -4.81 -12.44
C PHE A 55 4.29 -5.77 -11.59
N SER A 56 5.21 -6.50 -12.23
CA SER A 56 5.91 -7.64 -11.61
C SER A 56 6.69 -7.27 -10.33
N GLU A 57 7.32 -6.09 -10.28
CA GLU A 57 8.06 -5.63 -9.09
C GLU A 57 7.13 -5.40 -7.89
N ASP A 58 6.00 -4.74 -8.13
CA ASP A 58 4.98 -4.49 -7.10
C ASP A 58 4.37 -5.82 -6.62
N VAL A 59 4.10 -6.73 -7.55
CA VAL A 59 3.60 -8.08 -7.25
C VAL A 59 4.59 -8.87 -6.40
N VAL A 60 5.89 -8.77 -6.64
CA VAL A 60 6.90 -9.43 -5.81
C VAL A 60 6.82 -8.96 -4.37
N LEU A 61 6.68 -7.66 -4.12
CA LEU A 61 6.50 -7.14 -2.76
C LEU A 61 5.19 -7.64 -2.14
N LEU A 62 4.09 -7.54 -2.87
CA LEU A 62 2.78 -7.94 -2.38
C LEU A 62 2.68 -9.45 -2.11
N LYS A 63 3.34 -10.31 -2.90
CA LYS A 63 3.33 -11.77 -2.71
C LYS A 63 4.32 -12.25 -1.66
N HIS A 64 5.49 -11.63 -1.56
CA HIS A 64 6.62 -12.21 -0.81
C HIS A 64 7.06 -11.39 0.40
N LEU A 65 6.81 -10.08 0.41
CA LEU A 65 7.13 -9.22 1.56
C LEU A 65 5.88 -8.94 2.41
N ALA A 66 4.75 -8.68 1.76
CA ALA A 66 3.55 -8.25 2.45
C ALA A 66 2.93 -9.35 3.32
N ARG A 67 2.58 -8.98 4.54
CA ARG A 67 1.77 -9.77 5.46
C ARG A 67 0.43 -9.08 5.66
N PHE A 68 -0.59 -9.56 4.95
CA PHE A 68 -1.93 -8.98 5.01
C PHE A 68 -2.65 -9.28 6.32
N ARG A 69 -3.22 -8.23 6.93
CA ARG A 69 -4.03 -8.24 8.14
C ARG A 69 -5.40 -7.62 7.85
N ARG A 70 -6.42 -8.01 8.60
CA ARG A 70 -7.81 -7.55 8.36
C ARG A 70 -8.26 -6.40 9.26
N ASN A 71 -7.51 -6.13 10.31
CA ASN A 71 -7.80 -5.11 11.30
C ASN A 71 -6.50 -4.51 11.82
N ASP A 72 -6.66 -3.38 12.48
CA ASP A 72 -5.55 -2.64 13.03
C ASP A 72 -4.74 -3.45 14.02
N ASN A 73 -3.42 -3.36 13.85
CA ASN A 73 -2.52 -3.51 14.97
C ASN A 73 -2.56 -2.26 15.87
N TRP A 74 -1.94 -2.35 17.04
CA TRP A 74 -1.97 -1.26 18.02
C TRP A 74 -1.41 0.07 17.48
N LEU A 75 -0.44 0.03 16.55
CA LEU A 75 0.16 1.23 15.97
C LEU A 75 -0.83 1.90 15.01
N ASN A 76 -1.45 1.14 14.12
CA ASN A 76 -2.47 1.69 13.22
C ASN A 76 -3.68 2.21 13.99
N ALA A 77 -4.07 1.56 15.09
CA ALA A 77 -5.17 2.03 15.94
C ALA A 77 -4.89 3.37 16.64
N SER A 78 -3.61 3.79 16.73
CA SER A 78 -3.21 5.06 17.36
C SER A 78 -3.28 6.28 16.44
N VAL A 79 -3.60 6.08 15.15
CA VAL A 79 -3.65 7.13 14.14
C VAL A 79 -5.07 7.20 13.56
N GLU A 80 -5.63 8.40 13.50
CA GLU A 80 -6.93 8.64 12.85
C GLU A 80 -6.82 8.36 11.35
N LYS A 81 -7.86 7.72 10.79
CA LYS A 81 -7.94 7.39 9.37
C LYS A 81 -9.11 8.12 8.75
N GLU A 82 -8.84 8.89 7.72
CA GLU A 82 -9.88 9.42 6.85
C GLU A 82 -9.85 8.66 5.52
N ASN A 83 -10.95 7.98 5.18
CA ASN A 83 -11.17 7.31 3.88
C ASN A 83 -10.03 6.35 3.45
N ALA A 84 -9.53 5.54 4.38
CA ALA A 84 -8.47 4.58 4.11
C ALA A 84 -9.04 3.21 3.72
N TYR A 85 -8.61 2.67 2.59
CA TYR A 85 -8.91 1.29 2.20
C TYR A 85 -7.88 0.30 2.78
N ALA A 86 -6.65 0.75 2.95
CA ALA A 86 -5.57 -0.04 3.50
C ALA A 86 -4.58 0.86 4.25
N ALA A 87 -3.62 0.23 4.93
CA ALA A 87 -2.48 0.90 5.54
C ALA A 87 -1.25 -0.02 5.57
N THR A 88 -0.09 0.53 5.26
CA THR A 88 1.18 -0.22 5.24
C THR A 88 2.12 0.25 6.35
N ASN A 89 2.60 -0.69 7.17
CA ASN A 89 3.64 -0.43 8.16
C ASN A 89 5.02 -0.73 7.57
N PHE A 90 5.63 0.26 6.91
CA PHE A 90 7.04 0.22 6.53
C PHE A 90 7.94 0.36 7.78
N PRO A 91 9.08 -0.35 7.88
CA PRO A 91 9.64 -1.34 6.94
C PRO A 91 9.21 -2.79 7.24
N PHE A 92 8.17 -2.98 8.06
CA PHE A 92 7.79 -4.30 8.60
C PHE A 92 7.02 -5.17 7.61
N GLY A 93 6.63 -4.63 6.45
CA GLY A 93 5.92 -5.38 5.42
C GLY A 93 4.52 -5.81 5.85
N ILE A 94 3.89 -5.11 6.80
CA ILE A 94 2.54 -5.43 7.27
C ILE A 94 1.57 -4.52 6.53
N VAL A 95 0.58 -5.10 5.85
CA VAL A 95 -0.46 -4.38 5.13
C VAL A 95 -1.80 -4.70 5.77
N THR A 96 -2.48 -3.70 6.32
CA THR A 96 -3.83 -3.85 6.86
C THR A 96 -4.82 -3.52 5.76
N LEU A 97 -5.73 -4.43 5.43
CA LEU A 97 -6.83 -4.22 4.50
C LEU A 97 -8.12 -4.05 5.31
N TYR A 98 -8.72 -2.86 5.22
CA TYR A 98 -9.94 -2.53 5.97
C TYR A 98 -11.18 -3.15 5.30
N PRO A 99 -12.33 -3.24 6.02
CA PRO A 99 -13.58 -3.72 5.42
C PRO A 99 -13.92 -3.04 4.09
N ASP A 100 -13.70 -1.73 4.02
CA ASP A 100 -13.90 -0.88 2.84
C ASP A 100 -13.15 -1.37 1.58
N PHE A 101 -11.98 -2.00 1.73
CA PHE A 101 -11.23 -2.61 0.62
C PHE A 101 -11.98 -3.80 -0.01
N PHE A 102 -12.79 -4.50 0.78
CA PHE A 102 -13.56 -5.63 0.28
C PHE A 102 -14.94 -5.20 -0.21
N GLU A 103 -15.54 -4.20 0.43
CA GLU A 103 -16.91 -3.74 0.20
C GLU A 103 -17.06 -2.78 -0.98
N TYR A 104 -16.21 -1.76 -1.09
CA TYR A 104 -16.43 -0.65 -2.02
C TYR A 104 -15.85 -0.83 -3.44
N PRO A 105 -14.70 -1.50 -3.64
CA PRO A 105 -14.21 -1.82 -4.97
C PRO A 105 -15.22 -2.62 -5.80
N SER A 106 -15.56 -2.09 -6.97
CA SER A 106 -16.53 -2.68 -7.91
C SER A 106 -16.05 -4.02 -8.47
N ASP A 107 -14.73 -4.18 -8.64
CA ASP A 107 -14.09 -5.39 -9.14
C ASP A 107 -12.60 -5.46 -8.71
N ASN A 108 -11.89 -6.47 -9.23
CA ASN A 108 -10.48 -6.68 -8.93
C ASN A 108 -9.56 -5.59 -9.48
N VAL A 109 -10.00 -4.77 -10.44
CA VAL A 109 -9.20 -3.66 -10.97
C VAL A 109 -9.08 -2.56 -9.94
N GLU A 110 -10.18 -2.23 -9.25
CA GLU A 110 -10.17 -1.22 -8.19
C GLU A 110 -9.39 -1.70 -6.96
N ARG A 111 -9.55 -2.97 -6.57
CA ARG A 111 -8.72 -3.60 -5.54
C ARG A 111 -7.24 -3.57 -5.91
N ALA A 112 -6.92 -3.87 -7.17
CA ALA A 112 -5.56 -3.81 -7.69
C ALA A 112 -5.00 -2.38 -7.66
N ALA A 113 -5.80 -1.36 -7.97
CA ALA A 113 -5.36 0.04 -7.87
C ALA A 113 -5.00 0.42 -6.42
N ILE A 114 -5.78 -0.04 -5.43
CA ILE A 114 -5.47 0.16 -4.01
C ILE A 114 -4.19 -0.60 -3.63
N LEU A 115 -4.05 -1.88 -4.02
CA LEU A 115 -2.83 -2.64 -3.71
C LEU A 115 -1.58 -2.09 -4.39
N LEU A 116 -1.72 -1.46 -5.57
CA LEU A 116 -0.63 -0.78 -6.25
C LEU A 116 -0.20 0.50 -5.53
N HIS A 117 -1.10 1.16 -4.80
CA HIS A 117 -0.75 2.25 -3.91
C HIS A 117 0.07 1.71 -2.73
N GLU A 118 -0.44 0.69 -2.05
CA GLU A 118 0.24 0.07 -0.90
C GLU A 118 1.62 -0.52 -1.24
N SER A 119 1.81 -1.01 -2.47
CA SER A 119 3.13 -1.50 -2.90
C SER A 119 4.20 -0.41 -2.87
N LYS A 120 3.85 0.87 -3.05
CA LYS A 120 4.78 1.99 -2.96
C LYS A 120 5.17 2.29 -1.52
N HIS A 121 4.25 2.16 -0.58
CA HIS A 121 4.63 2.21 0.84
C HIS A 121 5.51 1.03 1.26
N LEU A 122 5.34 -0.16 0.66
CA LEU A 122 6.28 -1.27 0.86
C LEU A 122 7.70 -0.96 0.32
N TRP A 123 7.81 -0.11 -0.70
CA TRP A 123 9.08 0.46 -1.18
C TRP A 123 9.63 1.58 -0.29
N GLY A 124 8.86 2.07 0.69
CA GLY A 124 9.21 3.19 1.55
C GLY A 124 8.90 4.56 0.94
N GLU A 125 8.10 4.60 -0.12
CA GLU A 125 7.65 5.84 -0.76
C GLU A 125 6.54 6.52 0.05
N ASP A 126 6.41 7.84 -0.12
CA ASP A 126 5.39 8.66 0.52
C ASP A 126 4.04 8.64 -0.22
N GLU A 127 3.02 9.27 0.38
CA GLU A 127 1.66 9.38 -0.18
C GLU A 127 1.66 9.99 -1.58
N LYS A 128 2.45 11.05 -1.80
CA LYS A 128 2.52 11.74 -3.08
C LYS A 128 3.01 10.79 -4.17
N ALA A 129 4.12 10.10 -3.93
CA ALA A 129 4.68 9.15 -4.88
C ALA A 129 3.72 7.98 -5.14
N ALA A 130 3.05 7.47 -4.11
CA ALA A 130 2.07 6.40 -4.23
C ALA A 130 0.86 6.80 -5.10
N TYR A 131 0.21 7.94 -4.79
CA TYR A 131 -0.91 8.44 -5.60
C TYR A 131 -0.49 8.79 -7.03
N GLU A 132 0.64 9.48 -7.20
CA GLU A 132 1.15 9.84 -8.52
C GLU A 132 1.41 8.60 -9.39
N TYR A 133 2.00 7.56 -8.79
CA TYR A 133 2.28 6.32 -9.49
C TYR A 133 1.01 5.59 -9.94
N VAL A 134 0.05 5.38 -9.04
CA VAL A 134 -1.21 4.71 -9.38
C VAL A 134 -1.96 5.50 -10.44
N TRP A 135 -2.04 6.82 -10.28
CA TRP A 135 -2.75 7.67 -11.22
C TRP A 135 -2.15 7.58 -12.62
N LYS A 136 -0.83 7.78 -12.77
CA LYS A 136 -0.14 7.67 -14.07
C LYS A 136 -0.30 6.29 -14.73
N ASN A 137 -0.43 5.23 -13.95
CA ASN A 137 -0.52 3.86 -14.44
C ASN A 137 -1.96 3.31 -14.57
N ARG A 138 -2.99 4.12 -14.27
CA ARG A 138 -4.39 3.67 -14.27
C ARG A 138 -4.85 3.07 -15.61
N LYS A 139 -4.41 3.64 -16.75
CA LYS A 139 -4.71 3.09 -18.08
C LYS A 139 -4.12 1.68 -18.26
N LYS A 140 -2.88 1.46 -17.82
CA LYS A 140 -2.20 0.14 -17.83
C LYS A 140 -2.95 -0.88 -16.95
N LEU A 141 -3.45 -0.45 -15.79
CA LEU A 141 -4.33 -1.25 -14.93
C LEU A 141 -5.68 -1.59 -15.57
N GLY A 142 -6.11 -0.83 -16.59
CA GLY A 142 -7.48 -0.90 -17.11
C GLY A 142 -8.48 -0.21 -16.19
N TRP A 143 -8.00 0.65 -15.29
CA TRP A 143 -8.78 1.48 -14.41
C TRP A 143 -8.97 2.84 -15.08
N THR A 144 -10.07 2.99 -15.83
CA THR A 144 -10.31 4.15 -16.69
C THR A 144 -11.54 4.94 -16.26
N ARG A 145 -11.58 6.22 -16.63
CA ARG A 145 -12.66 7.13 -16.27
C ARG A 145 -14.01 6.67 -16.82
N GLU A 146 -14.02 6.16 -18.04
CA GLU A 146 -15.24 5.73 -18.74
C GLU A 146 -15.95 4.62 -17.98
N LYS A 147 -15.18 3.71 -17.36
CA LYS A 147 -15.74 2.59 -16.62
C LYS A 147 -15.97 2.91 -15.14
N TYR A 148 -15.07 3.64 -14.48
CA TYR A 148 -15.06 3.76 -13.01
C TYR A 148 -15.37 5.15 -12.46
N SER A 149 -15.61 6.17 -13.29
CA SER A 149 -15.87 7.53 -12.77
C SER A 149 -17.03 7.64 -11.76
N GLY A 150 -17.99 6.72 -11.81
CA GLY A 150 -19.10 6.63 -10.86
C GLY A 150 -18.79 5.84 -9.57
N SER A 151 -17.65 5.14 -9.48
CA SER A 151 -17.31 4.35 -8.29
C SER A 151 -16.78 5.23 -7.16
N LEU A 152 -17.01 4.78 -5.92
CA LEU A 152 -16.53 5.48 -4.73
C LEU A 152 -14.99 5.51 -4.69
N VAL A 153 -14.34 4.40 -5.04
CA VAL A 153 -12.88 4.26 -5.06
C VAL A 153 -12.26 5.26 -6.03
N TRP A 154 -12.78 5.37 -7.25
CA TRP A 154 -12.28 6.33 -8.23
C TRP A 154 -12.40 7.77 -7.72
N GLN A 155 -13.56 8.13 -7.16
CA GLN A 155 -13.80 9.48 -6.66
C GLN A 155 -12.87 9.84 -5.50
N ASN A 156 -12.72 8.93 -4.54
CA ASN A 156 -11.85 9.11 -3.38
C ASN A 156 -10.38 9.22 -3.79
N VAL A 157 -9.87 8.28 -4.58
CA VAL A 157 -8.47 8.31 -5.04
C VAL A 157 -8.22 9.50 -5.95
N ARG A 158 -9.16 9.93 -6.79
CA ARG A 158 -9.02 11.15 -7.58
C ARG A 158 -8.90 12.39 -6.70
N LYS A 159 -9.74 12.48 -5.66
CA LYS A 159 -9.69 13.58 -4.69
C LYS A 159 -8.33 13.60 -3.98
N GLN A 160 -7.88 12.46 -3.45
CA GLN A 160 -6.59 12.35 -2.75
C GLN A 160 -5.40 12.60 -3.69
N THR A 161 -5.43 12.09 -4.92
CA THR A 161 -4.39 12.41 -5.92
C THR A 161 -4.32 13.91 -6.20
N ARG A 162 -5.45 14.62 -6.23
CA ARG A 162 -5.44 16.10 -6.38
C ARG A 162 -4.82 16.81 -5.17
N GLU A 163 -5.00 16.27 -3.98
CA GLU A 163 -4.44 16.83 -2.74
C GLU A 163 -2.92 16.58 -2.66
N TYR A 164 -2.47 15.35 -2.94
CA TYR A 164 -1.07 14.95 -2.78
C TYR A 164 -0.21 15.19 -4.03
N ALA A 165 -0.78 15.08 -5.23
CA ALA A 165 -0.10 15.26 -6.52
C ALA A 165 -0.87 16.23 -7.46
N PRO A 166 -1.14 17.48 -7.03
CA PRO A 166 -1.96 18.44 -7.77
C PRO A 166 -1.43 18.74 -9.18
N ILE A 167 -0.12 18.61 -9.40
CA ILE A 167 0.53 18.87 -10.69
C ILE A 167 -0.03 18.01 -11.84
N LEU A 168 -0.62 16.85 -11.54
CA LEU A 168 -1.25 15.99 -12.55
C LEU A 168 -2.59 16.56 -13.08
N PHE A 169 -3.14 17.58 -12.43
CA PHE A 169 -4.44 18.18 -12.75
C PHE A 169 -4.37 19.67 -13.13
N VAL A 170 -3.15 20.20 -13.28
CA VAL A 170 -2.92 21.57 -13.75
C VAL A 170 -2.44 21.50 -15.19
N CYS A 171 -3.38 21.53 -16.14
CA CYS A 171 -3.07 21.47 -17.57
C CYS A 171 -3.02 22.88 -18.17
N ASP A 172 -2.09 23.13 -19.08
CA ASP A 172 -1.89 24.45 -19.72
C ASP A 172 -3.16 25.03 -20.37
N PHE A 173 -4.11 24.18 -20.75
CA PHE A 173 -5.32 24.58 -21.48
C PHE A 173 -6.65 24.32 -20.74
N ASN A 174 -6.64 23.64 -19.58
CA ASN A 174 -7.86 23.46 -18.79
C ASN A 174 -7.54 23.19 -17.29
N PRO A 175 -7.61 24.22 -16.42
CA PRO A 175 -7.40 24.06 -15.00
C PRO A 175 -8.54 23.23 -14.39
N GLY A 176 -8.27 21.97 -14.06
CA GLY A 176 -9.24 21.06 -13.46
C GLY A 176 -9.41 19.72 -14.18
N ASP A 177 -8.91 19.61 -15.42
CA ASP A 177 -8.84 18.33 -16.13
C ASP A 177 -7.64 17.50 -15.68
N ASP A 178 -7.73 16.20 -15.91
CA ASP A 178 -6.65 15.27 -15.64
C ASP A 178 -5.70 15.24 -16.85
N CYS A 179 -4.50 15.80 -16.69
CA CYS A 179 -3.56 15.98 -17.78
C CYS A 179 -2.96 14.66 -18.29
N THR A 180 -3.18 13.58 -17.55
CA THR A 180 -2.71 12.24 -17.88
C THR A 180 -3.77 11.40 -18.61
N GLU A 181 -4.95 11.98 -18.91
CA GLU A 181 -6.01 11.31 -19.71
C GLU A 181 -5.77 11.32 -21.22
N GLN A 182 -4.73 12.03 -21.71
CA GLN A 182 -4.36 12.06 -23.14
C GLN A 182 -3.95 10.70 -23.69
#